data_AF-A0A1I1EV61-F1
#
_entry.id   AF-A0A1I1EV61-F1
#
_cell.length_a   1.000
_cell.length_b   1.000
_cell.length_c   1.000
_cell.angle_alpha   90.00
_cell.angle_beta   90.00
_cell.angle_gamma   90.00
#
_symmetry.space_group_name_H-M   'P 1'
#
loop_
_entity.id
_entity.type
_entity.pdbx_description
1 polymer ?
#
loop_
_entity_poly.entity_id
_entity_poly.type
_entity_poly.pdbx_seq_one_letter_code
_entity_poly.pdbx_strand_id
1 'polypeptide(L)'
;MHTEEEYLAAVKEVAELKGELSRARRNYEAVTSFMSRTSHEIRTPMNSIIGLARLGEEESTGRAVKEYFKKIRESAEYQLEILGEVLDMARIESGQFKLYPEAYSLEALAENLTSIMAPQAEQKGIEFAAEFHDIFADTLVLDKLRLRQILLNLLSNAVKFTPEKGRVVLTVSQMAAGNGKVRTVFTVKDNGIGMSEEFTKNMFKPFTQERTAATAEIQGSGLGLSIVKNLVDMMGGDIRVKSQVGVGTEFVVEIDCEPASGGKANENNSEISYDFSGKRALVVDDHSINRILEVKLLKRVGFETDSAANGYECLKKFMASGIGYYDVILMDVKMPVMDGLEAAGKIRALERSDSSTVKMIAMSANSYPEDMERSKEAGMDRHIAKPVIPTVLYTELAKLLK
;
A
#
# COMPACT_ATOMS: atom_id res chain seq x y z
N MET A 1 26.51 -58.88 21.82
CA MET A 1 26.77 -57.43 21.66
C MET A 1 26.45 -56.96 20.25
N HIS A 2 26.99 -57.55 19.17
CA HIS A 2 26.67 -57.11 17.79
C HIS A 2 25.19 -57.17 17.39
N THR A 3 24.41 -58.13 17.88
CA THR A 3 22.98 -58.30 17.53
C THR A 3 22.05 -57.26 18.17
N GLU A 4 22.46 -56.63 19.27
CA GLU A 4 21.62 -55.67 20.00
C GLU A 4 21.77 -54.25 19.44
N GLU A 5 22.99 -53.89 19.00
CA GLU A 5 23.25 -52.65 18.25
C GLU A 5 22.59 -52.67 16.86
N GLU A 6 22.65 -53.79 16.15
CA GLU A 6 21.96 -53.95 14.85
C GLU A 6 20.43 -53.85 15.01
N TYR A 7 19.88 -54.42 16.09
CA TYR A 7 18.46 -54.30 16.39
C TYR A 7 18.06 -52.85 16.73
N LEU A 8 18.84 -52.14 17.55
CA LEU A 8 18.60 -50.73 17.86
C LEU A 8 18.68 -49.84 16.61
N ALA A 9 19.63 -50.09 15.71
CA ALA A 9 19.78 -49.38 14.45
C ALA A 9 18.55 -49.59 13.54
N ALA A 10 18.09 -50.83 13.39
CA ALA A 10 16.89 -51.15 12.60
C ALA A 10 15.61 -50.52 13.17
N VAL A 11 15.46 -50.49 14.51
CA VAL A 11 14.32 -49.82 15.16
C VAL A 11 14.34 -48.32 14.91
N LYS A 12 15.52 -47.70 14.93
CA LYS A 12 15.68 -46.26 14.65
C LYS A 12 15.36 -45.92 13.19
N GLU A 13 15.83 -46.73 12.25
CA GLU A 13 15.54 -46.58 10.81
C GLU A 13 14.05 -46.75 10.50
N VAL A 14 13.38 -47.74 11.10
CA VAL A 14 11.92 -47.93 10.97
C VAL A 14 11.15 -46.74 11.57
N ALA A 15 11.63 -46.15 12.66
CA ALA A 15 11.02 -44.95 13.24
C ALA A 15 11.18 -43.72 12.34
N GLU A 16 12.36 -43.54 11.72
CA GLU A 16 12.63 -42.48 10.74
C GLU A 16 11.75 -42.64 9.50
N LEU A 17 11.70 -43.83 8.90
CA LEU A 17 10.86 -44.14 7.73
C LEU A 17 9.36 -43.96 8.02
N LYS A 18 8.87 -44.37 9.19
CA LYS A 18 7.49 -44.09 9.61
C LYS A 18 7.24 -42.59 9.78
N GLY A 19 8.22 -41.85 10.29
CA GLY A 19 8.18 -40.39 10.38
C GLY A 19 8.08 -39.73 9.01
N GLU A 20 8.91 -40.14 8.06
CA GLU A 20 8.90 -39.67 6.66
C GLU A 20 7.61 -40.01 5.94
N LEU A 21 7.14 -41.27 6.03
CA LEU A 21 5.87 -41.70 5.43
C LEU A 21 4.68 -40.91 5.99
N SER A 22 4.68 -40.64 7.30
CA SER A 22 3.65 -39.83 7.94
C SER A 22 3.70 -38.36 7.52
N ARG A 23 4.88 -37.82 7.16
CA ARG A 23 5.01 -36.46 6.58
C ARG A 23 4.54 -36.46 5.12
N ALA A 24 4.98 -37.43 4.33
CA ALA A 24 4.58 -37.58 2.92
C ALA A 24 3.07 -37.76 2.78
N ARG A 25 2.44 -38.57 3.64
CA ARG A 25 0.99 -38.79 3.64
C ARG A 25 0.21 -37.53 4.01
N ARG A 26 0.67 -36.76 5.02
CA ARG A 26 0.07 -35.47 5.37
C ARG A 26 0.17 -34.45 4.23
N ASN A 27 1.32 -34.39 3.55
CA ASN A 27 1.49 -33.53 2.38
C ASN A 27 0.55 -33.96 1.24
N TYR A 28 0.45 -35.27 0.98
CA TYR A 28 -0.43 -35.80 -0.07
C TYR A 28 -1.91 -35.50 0.21
N GLU A 29 -2.36 -35.69 1.45
CA GLU A 29 -3.73 -35.36 1.87
C GLU A 29 -4.00 -33.85 1.77
N ALA A 30 -3.02 -33.00 2.13
CA ALA A 30 -3.12 -31.55 1.98
C ALA A 30 -3.24 -31.13 0.50
N VAL A 31 -2.39 -31.66 -0.39
CA VAL A 31 -2.44 -31.40 -1.83
C VAL A 31 -3.76 -31.88 -2.44
N THR A 32 -4.24 -33.05 -2.05
CA THR A 32 -5.50 -33.60 -2.55
C THR A 32 -6.70 -32.75 -2.10
N SER A 33 -6.70 -32.33 -0.83
CA SER A 33 -7.71 -31.42 -0.30
C SER A 33 -7.68 -30.06 -1.00
N PHE A 34 -6.48 -29.53 -1.26
CA PHE A 34 -6.26 -28.30 -2.03
C PHE A 34 -6.87 -28.42 -3.43
N MET A 35 -6.51 -29.46 -4.19
CA MET A 35 -7.02 -29.68 -5.55
C MET A 35 -8.55 -29.80 -5.60
N SER A 36 -9.15 -30.47 -4.62
CA SER A 36 -10.60 -30.58 -4.51
C SER A 36 -11.28 -29.22 -4.27
N ARG A 37 -10.73 -28.40 -3.35
CA ARG A 37 -11.23 -27.04 -3.07
C ARG A 37 -11.05 -26.11 -4.27
N THR A 38 -9.88 -26.13 -4.91
CA THR A 38 -9.60 -25.38 -6.15
C THR A 38 -10.59 -25.72 -7.25
N SER A 39 -10.88 -27.02 -7.47
CA SER A 39 -11.85 -27.44 -8.49
C SER A 39 -13.26 -26.87 -8.21
N HIS A 40 -13.67 -26.81 -6.94
CA HIS A 40 -14.96 -26.24 -6.55
C HIS A 40 -15.02 -24.71 -6.75
N GLU A 41 -13.96 -24.00 -6.32
CA GLU A 41 -13.79 -22.55 -6.50
C GLU A 41 -13.78 -22.15 -7.98
N ILE A 42 -13.18 -22.95 -8.87
CA ILE A 42 -13.19 -22.70 -10.32
C ILE A 42 -14.57 -23.00 -10.93
N ARG A 43 -15.28 -24.03 -10.45
CA ARG A 43 -16.56 -24.47 -11.03
C ARG A 43 -17.72 -23.50 -10.76
N THR A 44 -17.72 -22.86 -9.60
CA THR A 44 -18.80 -21.96 -9.15
C THR A 44 -18.99 -20.72 -10.06
N PRO A 45 -17.95 -19.91 -10.36
CA PRO A 45 -18.07 -18.80 -11.30
C PRO A 45 -18.34 -19.27 -12.72
N MET A 46 -17.75 -20.41 -13.15
CA MET A 46 -18.04 -21.00 -14.46
C MET A 46 -19.52 -21.33 -14.67
N ASN A 47 -20.15 -21.96 -13.68
CA ASN A 47 -21.59 -22.27 -13.75
C ASN A 47 -22.44 -21.00 -13.78
N SER A 48 -22.01 -19.94 -13.08
CA SER A 48 -22.68 -18.64 -13.06
C SER A 48 -22.58 -17.95 -14.43
N ILE A 49 -21.41 -17.96 -15.06
CA ILE A 49 -21.18 -17.43 -16.42
C ILE A 49 -22.07 -18.16 -17.43
N ILE A 50 -22.05 -19.50 -17.43
CA ILE A 50 -22.86 -20.32 -18.34
C ILE A 50 -24.37 -20.06 -18.12
N GLY A 51 -24.80 -19.97 -16.86
CA GLY A 51 -26.20 -19.70 -16.51
C GLY A 51 -26.67 -18.32 -16.97
N LEU A 52 -25.89 -17.27 -16.70
CA LEU A 52 -26.19 -15.89 -17.10
C LEU A 52 -26.14 -15.70 -18.61
N ALA A 53 -25.23 -16.40 -19.31
CA ALA A 53 -25.18 -16.41 -20.76
C ALA A 53 -26.46 -17.00 -21.36
N ARG A 54 -26.94 -18.14 -20.84
CA ARG A 54 -28.22 -18.74 -21.26
C ARG A 54 -29.42 -17.81 -21.00
N LEU A 55 -29.48 -17.20 -19.81
CA LEU A 55 -30.53 -16.22 -19.50
C LEU A 55 -30.48 -15.02 -20.44
N GLY A 56 -29.29 -14.56 -20.85
CA GLY A 56 -29.12 -13.52 -21.85
C GLY A 56 -29.56 -13.92 -23.26
N GLU A 57 -29.36 -15.18 -23.65
CA GLU A 57 -29.83 -15.73 -24.95
C GLU A 57 -31.37 -15.84 -25.00
N GLU A 58 -32.00 -16.15 -23.87
CA GLU A 58 -33.47 -16.26 -23.75
C GLU A 58 -34.17 -14.90 -23.51
N GLU A 59 -33.43 -13.86 -23.14
CA GLU A 59 -33.94 -12.53 -22.80
C GLU A 59 -34.40 -11.75 -24.03
N SER A 60 -35.71 -11.55 -24.16
CA SER A 60 -36.32 -10.93 -25.35
C SER A 60 -36.56 -9.41 -25.20
N THR A 61 -36.49 -8.88 -23.98
CA THR A 61 -36.89 -7.48 -23.69
C THR A 61 -35.72 -6.50 -23.60
N GLY A 62 -34.49 -7.01 -23.53
CA GLY A 62 -33.27 -6.22 -23.39
C GLY A 62 -33.06 -5.55 -22.02
N ARG A 63 -34.05 -5.61 -21.12
CA ARG A 63 -34.04 -4.84 -19.85
C ARG A 63 -32.98 -5.33 -18.86
N ALA A 64 -32.71 -6.63 -18.82
CA ALA A 64 -31.78 -7.25 -17.87
C ALA A 64 -30.42 -7.64 -18.49
N VAL A 65 -30.27 -7.54 -19.82
CA VAL A 65 -29.07 -7.97 -20.56
C VAL A 65 -27.80 -7.30 -20.03
N LYS A 66 -27.85 -6.00 -19.74
CA LYS A 66 -26.72 -5.25 -19.18
C LYS A 66 -26.31 -5.77 -17.79
N GLU A 67 -27.28 -6.19 -16.97
CA GLU A 67 -27.00 -6.74 -15.64
C GLU A 67 -26.38 -8.15 -15.75
N TYR A 68 -26.86 -8.98 -16.68
CA TYR A 68 -26.25 -10.29 -16.95
C TYR A 68 -24.81 -10.16 -17.40
N PHE A 69 -24.52 -9.29 -18.39
CA PHE A 69 -23.14 -9.05 -18.83
C PHE A 69 -22.25 -8.48 -17.73
N LYS A 70 -22.80 -7.62 -16.85
CA LYS A 70 -22.07 -7.13 -15.68
C LYS A 70 -21.67 -8.29 -14.76
N LYS A 71 -22.60 -9.18 -14.40
CA LYS A 71 -22.35 -10.34 -13.53
C LYS A 71 -21.44 -11.40 -14.19
N ILE A 72 -21.54 -11.59 -15.50
CA ILE A 72 -20.62 -12.46 -16.28
C ILE A 72 -19.20 -11.91 -16.19
N ARG A 73 -19.01 -10.61 -16.42
CA ARG A 73 -17.70 -9.96 -16.31
C ARG A 73 -17.11 -10.11 -14.91
N GLU A 74 -17.89 -9.82 -13.87
CA GLU A 74 -17.48 -9.98 -12.47
C GLU A 74 -17.09 -11.43 -12.15
N SER A 75 -17.86 -12.42 -12.63
CA SER A 75 -17.55 -13.83 -12.46
C SER A 75 -16.28 -14.27 -13.19
N ALA A 76 -16.03 -13.74 -14.39
CA ALA A 76 -14.84 -14.03 -15.17
C ALA A 76 -13.58 -13.40 -14.57
N GLU A 77 -13.68 -12.16 -14.06
CA GLU A 77 -12.61 -11.49 -13.31
C GLU A 77 -12.23 -12.28 -12.06
N TYR A 78 -13.21 -12.71 -11.27
CA TYR A 78 -12.99 -13.57 -10.09
C TYR A 78 -12.31 -14.90 -10.45
N GLN A 79 -12.69 -15.51 -11.57
CA GLN A 79 -12.10 -16.76 -12.01
C GLN A 79 -10.62 -16.61 -12.43
N LEU A 80 -10.28 -15.49 -13.08
CA LEU A 80 -8.89 -15.17 -13.43
C LEU A 80 -8.04 -14.93 -12.18
N GLU A 81 -8.62 -14.29 -11.15
CA GLU A 81 -7.97 -14.09 -9.86
C GLU A 81 -7.62 -15.44 -9.21
N ILE A 82 -8.60 -16.35 -9.06
CA ILE A 82 -8.37 -17.70 -8.51
C ILE A 82 -7.31 -18.45 -9.33
N LEU A 83 -7.38 -18.40 -10.65
CA LEU A 83 -6.43 -19.10 -11.52
C LEU A 83 -5.00 -18.56 -11.32
N GLY A 84 -4.85 -17.24 -11.21
CA GLY A 84 -3.57 -16.61 -10.87
C GLY A 84 -3.04 -17.08 -9.52
N GLU A 85 -3.89 -17.06 -8.49
CA GLU A 85 -3.56 -17.49 -7.12
C GLU A 85 -3.13 -18.96 -7.04
N VAL A 86 -3.83 -19.84 -7.75
CA VAL A 86 -3.50 -21.29 -7.81
C VAL A 86 -2.17 -21.52 -8.51
N LEU A 87 -1.91 -20.82 -9.62
CA LEU A 87 -0.66 -20.92 -10.35
C LEU A 87 0.53 -20.41 -9.52
N ASP A 88 0.34 -19.30 -8.81
CA ASP A 88 1.36 -18.78 -7.89
C ASP A 88 1.63 -19.79 -6.77
N MET A 89 0.60 -20.36 -6.14
CA MET A 89 0.76 -21.39 -5.11
C MET A 89 1.51 -22.63 -5.64
N ALA A 90 1.16 -23.12 -6.83
CA ALA A 90 1.82 -24.26 -7.44
C ALA A 90 3.31 -23.99 -7.76
N ARG A 91 3.65 -22.77 -8.18
CA ARG A 91 5.05 -22.37 -8.42
C ARG A 91 5.84 -22.23 -7.11
N ILE A 92 5.20 -21.76 -6.05
CA ILE A 92 5.78 -21.68 -4.70
C ILE A 92 6.09 -23.08 -4.17
N GLU A 93 5.12 -24.00 -4.18
CA GLU A 93 5.29 -25.36 -3.64
C GLU A 93 6.32 -26.19 -4.42
N SER A 94 6.42 -25.97 -5.74
CA SER A 94 7.39 -26.68 -6.58
C SER A 94 8.82 -26.13 -6.48
N GLY A 95 9.04 -25.04 -5.72
CA GLY A 95 10.33 -24.37 -5.60
C GLY A 95 10.81 -23.73 -6.92
N GLN A 96 9.95 -23.65 -7.94
CA GLN A 96 10.27 -23.04 -9.23
C GLN A 96 10.12 -21.50 -9.22
N PHE A 97 9.67 -20.95 -8.10
CA PHE A 97 9.49 -19.52 -7.93
C PHE A 97 10.83 -18.81 -7.74
N LYS A 98 11.16 -17.87 -8.64
CA LYS A 98 12.35 -17.02 -8.56
C LYS A 98 11.95 -15.58 -8.35
N LEU A 99 12.65 -14.90 -7.45
CA LEU A 99 12.59 -13.46 -7.30
C LEU A 99 13.44 -12.79 -8.38
N TYR A 100 12.98 -11.64 -8.87
CA TYR A 100 13.72 -10.81 -9.81
C TYR A 100 13.94 -9.42 -9.18
N PRO A 101 14.92 -9.28 -8.27
CA PRO A 101 15.18 -8.00 -7.62
C PRO A 101 15.64 -6.96 -8.63
N GLU A 102 15.04 -5.79 -8.57
CA GLU A 102 15.36 -4.63 -9.40
C GLU A 102 15.26 -3.35 -8.57
N ALA A 103 15.89 -2.27 -9.03
CA ALA A 103 15.78 -0.98 -8.37
C ALA A 103 14.34 -0.46 -8.49
N TYR A 104 13.73 -0.17 -7.35
CA TYR A 104 12.35 0.31 -7.26
C TYR A 104 12.22 1.46 -6.27
N SER A 105 11.73 2.59 -6.77
CA SER A 105 11.48 3.78 -5.96
C SER A 105 10.21 3.61 -5.12
N LEU A 106 10.27 4.01 -3.85
CA LEU A 106 9.13 4.12 -2.96
C LEU A 106 8.08 5.11 -3.46
N GLU A 107 8.49 6.15 -4.20
CA GLU A 107 7.59 7.09 -4.88
C GLU A 107 6.76 6.36 -5.93
N ALA A 108 7.42 5.62 -6.82
CA ALA A 108 6.75 4.84 -7.86
C ALA A 108 5.86 3.73 -7.28
N LEU A 109 6.23 3.15 -6.12
CA LEU A 109 5.37 2.23 -5.37
C LEU A 109 4.11 2.95 -4.87
N ALA A 110 4.29 4.10 -4.25
CA ALA A 110 3.21 4.86 -3.64
C ALA A 110 2.21 5.38 -4.68
N GLU A 111 2.70 5.94 -5.79
CA GLU A 111 1.89 6.37 -6.93
C GLU A 111 1.10 5.17 -7.49
N ASN A 112 1.76 4.04 -7.71
CA ASN A 112 1.11 2.86 -8.27
C ASN A 112 -0.01 2.33 -7.36
N LEU A 113 0.24 2.17 -6.05
CA LEU A 113 -0.77 1.70 -5.11
C LEU A 113 -1.93 2.70 -4.97
N THR A 114 -1.61 3.99 -4.86
CA THR A 114 -2.62 5.05 -4.69
C THR A 114 -3.53 5.14 -5.91
N SER A 115 -2.98 5.02 -7.13
CA SER A 115 -3.76 5.03 -8.38
C SER A 115 -4.82 3.93 -8.48
N ILE A 116 -4.61 2.80 -7.79
CA ILE A 116 -5.53 1.65 -7.80
C ILE A 116 -6.47 1.71 -6.59
N MET A 117 -5.94 2.03 -5.41
CA MET A 117 -6.68 1.97 -4.15
C MET A 117 -7.55 3.20 -3.89
N ALA A 118 -7.10 4.40 -4.29
CA ALA A 118 -7.87 5.62 -4.03
C ALA A 118 -9.26 5.61 -4.73
N PRO A 119 -9.39 5.23 -6.01
CA PRO A 119 -10.71 5.14 -6.65
C PRO A 119 -11.63 4.09 -6.00
N GLN A 120 -11.07 2.96 -5.54
CA GLN A 120 -11.85 1.91 -4.87
C GLN A 120 -12.33 2.36 -3.49
N ALA A 121 -11.47 3.06 -2.74
CA ALA A 121 -11.83 3.64 -1.45
C ALA A 121 -12.89 4.73 -1.61
N GLU A 122 -12.73 5.63 -2.58
CA GLU A 122 -13.69 6.69 -2.90
C GLU A 122 -15.07 6.12 -3.29
N GLN A 123 -15.09 5.10 -4.17
CA GLN A 123 -16.33 4.42 -4.55
C GLN A 123 -17.09 3.84 -3.36
N LYS A 124 -16.37 3.42 -2.31
CA LYS A 124 -16.92 2.88 -1.08
C LYS A 124 -17.08 3.94 0.03
N GLY A 125 -16.76 5.21 -0.25
CA GLY A 125 -16.83 6.30 0.72
C GLY A 125 -15.87 6.12 1.91
N ILE A 126 -14.70 5.52 1.69
CA ILE A 126 -13.66 5.26 2.70
C ILE A 126 -12.49 6.23 2.47
N GLU A 127 -11.90 6.73 3.55
CA GLU A 127 -10.68 7.53 3.48
C GLU A 127 -9.46 6.62 3.28
N PHE A 128 -8.67 6.87 2.24
CA PHE A 128 -7.40 6.18 2.00
C PHE A 128 -6.23 7.16 2.10
N ALA A 129 -5.17 6.76 2.82
CA ALA A 129 -3.94 7.55 2.93
C ALA A 129 -2.71 6.65 2.88
N ALA A 130 -1.61 7.20 2.35
CA ALA A 130 -0.29 6.59 2.39
C ALA A 130 0.70 7.53 3.09
N GLU A 131 1.34 7.04 4.15
CA GLU A 131 2.22 7.79 5.03
C GLU A 131 3.65 7.21 4.96
N PHE A 132 4.65 8.08 4.87
CA PHE A 132 6.07 7.70 4.82
C PHE A 132 6.80 8.33 5.99
N HIS A 133 7.45 7.52 6.82
CA HIS A 133 8.19 7.98 8.00
C HIS A 133 9.62 7.44 7.98
N ASP A 134 10.57 8.26 8.42
CA ASP A 134 11.96 7.81 8.67
C ASP A 134 12.56 7.03 7.49
N ILE A 135 12.34 7.54 6.27
CA ILE A 135 12.86 6.97 5.03
C ILE A 135 14.32 7.39 4.89
N PHE A 136 15.21 6.41 4.75
CA PHE A 136 16.66 6.61 4.55
C PHE A 136 17.08 6.29 3.11
N ALA A 137 16.35 5.40 2.44
CA ALA A 137 16.56 5.00 1.05
C ALA A 137 15.24 5.11 0.29
N ASP A 138 15.18 6.05 -0.65
CA ASP A 138 14.02 6.26 -1.54
C ASP A 138 13.89 5.15 -2.58
N THR A 139 14.99 4.49 -2.94
CA THR A 139 15.06 3.45 -3.96
C THR A 139 15.68 2.18 -3.38
N LEU A 140 14.94 1.08 -3.47
CA LEU A 140 15.28 -0.22 -2.90
C LEU A 140 15.48 -1.26 -4.01
N VAL A 141 16.37 -2.23 -3.79
CA VAL A 141 16.53 -3.40 -4.65
C VAL A 141 15.63 -4.52 -4.11
N LEU A 142 14.53 -4.78 -4.80
CA LEU A 142 13.56 -5.81 -4.45
C LEU A 142 12.70 -6.20 -5.66
N ASP A 143 11.94 -7.27 -5.55
CA ASP A 143 11.01 -7.68 -6.63
C ASP A 143 9.75 -6.81 -6.59
N LYS A 144 9.64 -5.86 -7.53
CA LYS A 144 8.54 -4.89 -7.59
C LYS A 144 7.18 -5.55 -7.71
N LEU A 145 7.10 -6.64 -8.49
CA LEU A 145 5.83 -7.30 -8.79
C LEU A 145 5.32 -8.02 -7.54
N ARG A 146 6.21 -8.66 -6.79
CA ARG A 146 5.86 -9.40 -5.57
C ARG A 146 5.53 -8.49 -4.41
N LEU A 147 6.30 -7.42 -4.22
CA LEU A 147 5.95 -6.42 -3.20
C LEU A 147 4.58 -5.80 -3.49
N ARG A 148 4.32 -5.44 -4.75
CA ARG A 148 3.01 -4.90 -5.15
C ARG A 148 1.90 -5.91 -4.90
N GLN A 149 2.11 -7.19 -5.23
CA GLN A 149 1.12 -8.24 -5.01
C GLN A 149 0.79 -8.41 -3.52
N ILE A 150 1.80 -8.34 -2.64
CA ILE A 150 1.61 -8.36 -1.19
C ILE A 150 0.76 -7.17 -0.74
N LEU A 151 1.16 -5.96 -1.11
CA LEU A 151 0.51 -4.74 -0.62
C LEU A 151 -0.91 -4.58 -1.18
N LEU A 152 -1.13 -4.91 -2.46
CA LEU A 152 -2.48 -4.88 -3.05
C LEU A 152 -3.41 -5.89 -2.39
N ASN A 153 -2.94 -7.09 -2.03
CA ASN A 153 -3.76 -8.06 -1.30
C ASN A 153 -4.18 -7.55 0.07
N LEU A 154 -3.26 -6.93 0.81
CA LEU A 154 -3.56 -6.40 2.14
C LEU A 154 -4.48 -5.17 2.05
N LEU A 155 -4.21 -4.26 1.12
CA LEU A 155 -4.99 -3.05 0.92
C LEU A 155 -6.38 -3.32 0.37
N SER A 156 -6.53 -4.24 -0.58
CA SER A 156 -7.85 -4.61 -1.11
C SER A 156 -8.71 -5.24 -0.02
N ASN A 157 -8.14 -6.10 0.83
CA ASN A 157 -8.83 -6.65 2.00
C ASN A 157 -9.23 -5.54 2.98
N ALA A 158 -8.31 -4.62 3.30
CA ALA A 158 -8.60 -3.49 4.17
C ALA A 158 -9.77 -2.64 3.64
N VAL A 159 -9.77 -2.26 2.36
CA VAL A 159 -10.86 -1.51 1.72
C VAL A 159 -12.15 -2.35 1.70
N LYS A 160 -12.08 -3.65 1.40
CA LYS A 160 -13.22 -4.56 1.31
C LYS A 160 -13.93 -4.77 2.65
N PHE A 161 -13.20 -4.84 3.76
CA PHE A 161 -13.76 -5.14 5.09
C PHE A 161 -13.97 -3.91 5.98
N THR A 162 -13.63 -2.72 5.49
CA THR A 162 -13.91 -1.44 6.17
C THR A 162 -15.29 -0.90 5.74
N PRO A 163 -16.17 -0.46 6.66
CA PRO A 163 -17.47 0.12 6.30
C PRO A 163 -17.32 1.53 5.71
N GLU A 164 -18.39 2.06 5.10
CA GLU A 164 -18.42 3.45 4.62
C GLU A 164 -18.05 4.43 5.75
N LYS A 165 -17.38 5.53 5.39
CA LYS A 165 -16.78 6.52 6.32
C LYS A 165 -15.66 5.96 7.21
N GLY A 166 -15.22 4.73 6.95
CA GLY A 166 -14.02 4.18 7.56
C GLY A 166 -12.74 4.77 6.96
N ARG A 167 -11.60 4.24 7.40
CA ARG A 167 -10.27 4.70 7.03
C ARG A 167 -9.33 3.53 6.84
N VAL A 168 -8.52 3.59 5.79
CA VAL A 168 -7.41 2.68 5.49
C VAL A 168 -6.13 3.49 5.34
N VAL A 169 -5.06 3.07 5.99
CA VAL A 169 -3.76 3.74 5.97
C VAL A 169 -2.65 2.75 5.64
N LEU A 170 -1.90 3.04 4.57
CA LEU A 170 -0.60 2.43 4.32
C LEU A 170 0.46 3.28 5.00
N THR A 171 1.28 2.70 5.87
CA THR A 171 2.43 3.35 6.47
C THR A 171 3.71 2.65 6.04
N VAL A 172 4.66 3.38 5.49
CA VAL A 172 5.99 2.86 5.12
C VAL A 172 7.02 3.53 6.02
N SER A 173 7.82 2.74 6.69
CA SER A 173 8.93 3.23 7.51
C SER A 173 10.19 2.41 7.32
N GLN A 174 11.35 3.02 7.56
CA GLN A 174 12.62 2.31 7.51
C GLN A 174 13.34 2.35 8.85
N MET A 175 14.19 1.35 9.07
CA MET A 175 15.15 1.30 10.17
C MET A 175 16.44 0.63 9.70
N ALA A 176 17.56 0.91 10.36
CA ALA A 176 18.82 0.27 10.02
C ALA A 176 18.78 -1.24 10.35
N ALA A 177 19.14 -2.09 9.37
CA ALA A 177 19.16 -3.55 9.54
C ALA A 177 20.58 -4.13 9.71
N GLY A 178 21.61 -3.26 9.76
CA GLY A 178 23.01 -3.66 9.72
C GLY A 178 23.46 -4.10 8.32
N ASN A 179 24.77 -4.31 8.13
CA ASN A 179 25.37 -4.81 6.88
C ASN A 179 25.03 -4.01 5.61
N GLY A 180 24.79 -2.70 5.72
CA GLY A 180 24.42 -1.88 4.57
C GLY A 180 22.95 -2.01 4.14
N LYS A 181 22.13 -2.81 4.83
CA LYS A 181 20.72 -3.03 4.52
C LYS A 181 19.81 -2.11 5.33
N VAL A 182 18.63 -1.85 4.77
CA VAL A 182 17.54 -1.11 5.41
C VAL A 182 16.35 -2.03 5.58
N ARG A 183 15.87 -2.16 6.82
CA ARG A 183 14.63 -2.85 7.11
C ARG A 183 13.49 -1.93 6.77
N THR A 184 12.72 -2.28 5.75
CA THR A 184 11.54 -1.54 5.34
C THR A 184 10.31 -2.22 5.92
N VAL A 185 9.51 -1.46 6.67
CA VAL A 185 8.30 -1.90 7.34
C VAL A 185 7.10 -1.28 6.67
N PHE A 186 6.23 -2.12 6.11
CA PHE A 186 4.97 -1.75 5.51
C PHE A 186 3.84 -2.13 6.47
N THR A 187 3.11 -1.13 6.95
CA THR A 187 1.96 -1.33 7.83
C THR A 187 0.68 -0.96 7.09
N VAL A 188 -0.24 -1.92 6.94
CA VAL A 188 -1.58 -1.67 6.42
C VAL A 188 -2.55 -1.71 7.60
N LYS A 189 -3.19 -0.58 7.87
CA LYS A 189 -4.11 -0.41 9.00
C LYS A 189 -5.48 0.04 8.54
N ASP A 190 -6.51 -0.62 9.02
CA ASP A 190 -7.89 -0.24 8.84
C ASP A 190 -8.64 -0.14 10.17
N ASN A 191 -9.76 0.58 10.16
CA ASN A 191 -10.74 0.62 11.26
C ASN A 191 -12.02 -0.18 10.92
N GLY A 192 -11.86 -1.27 10.17
CA GLY A 192 -12.95 -2.10 9.71
C GLY A 192 -13.51 -3.05 10.77
N ILE A 193 -14.17 -4.10 10.31
CA ILE A 193 -14.87 -5.05 11.20
C ILE A 193 -13.92 -5.86 12.10
N GLY A 194 -12.63 -5.91 11.78
CA GLY A 194 -11.65 -6.75 12.47
C GLY A 194 -11.93 -8.26 12.36
N MET A 195 -11.10 -9.06 13.03
CA MET A 195 -11.15 -10.52 12.99
C MET A 195 -11.16 -11.10 14.40
N SER A 196 -11.72 -12.31 14.54
CA SER A 196 -11.65 -13.07 15.80
C SER A 196 -10.24 -13.59 16.07
N GLU A 197 -9.94 -13.86 17.34
CA GLU A 197 -8.64 -14.43 17.74
C GLU A 197 -8.43 -15.83 17.15
N GLU A 198 -9.50 -16.63 17.02
CA GLU A 198 -9.45 -17.96 16.41
C GLU A 198 -9.10 -17.89 14.92
N PHE A 199 -9.73 -16.97 14.19
CA PHE A 199 -9.42 -16.77 12.78
C PHE A 199 -8.00 -16.24 12.59
N THR A 200 -7.57 -15.27 13.39
CA THR A 200 -6.22 -14.67 13.34
C THR A 200 -5.11 -15.73 13.44
N LYS A 201 -5.31 -16.80 14.21
CA LYS A 201 -4.35 -17.92 14.34
C LYS A 201 -4.24 -18.80 13.09
N ASN A 202 -5.26 -18.80 12.23
CA ASN A 202 -5.38 -19.72 11.10
C ASN A 202 -5.47 -19.01 9.74
N MET A 203 -5.59 -17.68 9.69
CA MET A 203 -5.88 -16.91 8.47
C MET A 203 -4.86 -17.08 7.33
N PHE A 204 -3.61 -17.45 7.64
CA PHE A 204 -2.59 -17.71 6.63
C PHE A 204 -2.69 -19.11 6.01
N LYS A 205 -3.59 -19.97 6.49
CA LYS A 205 -3.84 -21.29 5.89
C LYS A 205 -4.67 -21.13 4.60
N PRO A 206 -4.34 -21.87 3.53
CA PRO A 206 -5.10 -21.81 2.28
C PRO A 206 -6.60 -22.10 2.45
N PHE A 207 -7.44 -21.35 1.74
CA PHE A 207 -8.91 -21.45 1.75
C PHE A 207 -9.56 -21.21 3.12
N THR A 208 -8.92 -20.40 3.96
CA THR A 208 -9.49 -20.03 5.27
C THR A 208 -10.27 -18.73 5.11
N GLN A 209 -11.53 -18.73 5.53
CA GLN A 209 -12.42 -17.57 5.49
C GLN A 209 -13.19 -17.46 6.80
N GLU A 210 -13.32 -16.23 7.30
CA GLU A 210 -14.13 -15.95 8.47
C GLU A 210 -15.59 -15.74 8.04
N ARG A 211 -16.47 -16.67 8.40
CA ARG A 211 -17.91 -16.58 8.10
C ARG A 211 -18.66 -15.97 9.29
N THR A 212 -19.01 -14.70 9.17
CA THR A 212 -19.85 -13.97 10.13
C THR A 212 -21.02 -13.31 9.40
N ALA A 213 -22.04 -12.84 10.12
CA ALA A 213 -23.14 -12.09 9.52
C ALA A 213 -22.66 -10.85 8.75
N ALA A 214 -21.53 -10.25 9.17
CA ALA A 214 -20.92 -9.09 8.51
C ALA A 214 -20.11 -9.45 7.25
N THR A 215 -19.68 -10.70 7.08
CA THR A 215 -18.88 -11.16 5.93
C THR A 215 -19.65 -12.07 4.98
N ALA A 216 -20.93 -12.36 5.27
CA ALA A 216 -21.74 -13.33 4.53
C ALA A 216 -21.95 -13.00 3.04
N GLU A 217 -21.99 -11.71 2.69
CA GLU A 217 -22.15 -11.24 1.31
C GLU A 217 -20.80 -11.00 0.59
N ILE A 218 -19.68 -11.06 1.32
CA ILE A 218 -18.36 -10.69 0.82
C ILE A 218 -17.65 -11.95 0.28
N GLN A 219 -17.70 -12.16 -1.04
CA GLN A 219 -17.00 -13.27 -1.71
C GLN A 219 -15.48 -13.05 -1.81
N GLY A 220 -14.68 -14.09 -1.53
CA GLY A 220 -13.24 -14.14 -1.79
C GLY A 220 -12.76 -15.59 -1.82
N SER A 221 -11.56 -15.83 -2.35
CA SER A 221 -11.00 -17.20 -2.51
C SER A 221 -10.47 -17.79 -1.19
N GLY A 222 -10.07 -16.93 -0.24
CA GLY A 222 -9.35 -17.34 0.97
C GLY A 222 -7.90 -17.79 0.70
N LEU A 223 -7.35 -17.49 -0.48
CA LEU A 223 -5.96 -17.79 -0.84
C LEU A 223 -5.04 -16.58 -0.68
N GLY A 224 -5.54 -15.35 -0.87
CA GLY A 224 -4.75 -14.13 -0.84
C GLY A 224 -3.78 -14.00 0.36
N LEU A 225 -4.24 -14.20 1.59
CA LEU A 225 -3.36 -14.11 2.78
C LEU A 225 -2.29 -15.21 2.84
N SER A 226 -2.61 -16.43 2.38
CA SER A 226 -1.63 -17.52 2.30
C SER A 226 -0.54 -17.23 1.26
N ILE A 227 -0.90 -16.60 0.15
CA ILE A 227 0.04 -16.14 -0.88
C ILE A 227 0.91 -15.02 -0.31
N VAL A 228 0.31 -14.05 0.39
CA VAL A 228 1.06 -12.98 1.06
C VAL A 228 2.12 -13.55 2.00
N LYS A 229 1.75 -14.50 2.88
CA LYS A 229 2.70 -15.12 3.82
C LYS A 229 3.87 -15.77 3.08
N ASN A 230 3.58 -16.58 2.07
CA ASN A 230 4.63 -17.25 1.28
C ASN A 230 5.53 -16.26 0.54
N LEU A 231 4.97 -15.20 -0.07
CA LEU A 231 5.75 -14.17 -0.75
C LEU A 231 6.69 -13.44 0.21
N VAL A 232 6.19 -13.07 1.39
CA VAL A 232 6.99 -12.42 2.44
C VAL A 232 8.12 -13.33 2.91
N ASP A 233 7.82 -14.61 3.19
CA ASP A 233 8.81 -15.59 3.62
C ASP A 233 9.90 -15.81 2.55
N MET A 234 9.52 -15.87 1.27
CA MET A 234 10.47 -15.97 0.15
C MET A 234 11.33 -14.71 -0.02
N MET A 235 10.79 -13.53 0.28
CA MET A 235 11.53 -12.28 0.30
C MET A 235 12.44 -12.13 1.54
N GLY A 236 12.48 -13.14 2.41
CA GLY A 236 13.27 -13.12 3.64
C GLY A 236 12.72 -12.16 4.70
N GLY A 237 11.43 -11.82 4.60
CA GLY A 237 10.74 -10.93 5.51
C GLY A 237 9.94 -11.65 6.60
N ASP A 238 9.20 -10.86 7.38
CA ASP A 238 8.20 -11.35 8.33
C ASP A 238 6.87 -10.59 8.18
N ILE A 239 5.76 -11.26 8.50
CA ILE A 239 4.44 -10.64 8.52
C ILE A 239 3.74 -10.93 9.84
N ARG A 240 3.24 -9.87 10.47
CA ARG A 240 2.51 -9.90 11.74
C ARG A 240 1.16 -9.22 11.57
N VAL A 241 0.23 -9.57 12.45
CA VAL A 241 -1.12 -9.00 12.46
C VAL A 241 -1.53 -8.66 13.88
N LYS A 242 -2.29 -7.59 14.02
CA LYS A 242 -3.11 -7.30 15.20
C LYS A 242 -4.51 -6.97 14.71
N SER A 243 -5.50 -7.69 15.19
CA SER A 243 -6.89 -7.46 14.81
C SER A 243 -7.80 -7.65 16.01
N GLN A 244 -8.85 -6.84 16.06
CA GLN A 244 -9.89 -6.95 17.08
C GLN A 244 -11.24 -6.65 16.45
N VAL A 245 -12.21 -7.53 16.70
CA VAL A 245 -13.60 -7.39 16.22
C VAL A 245 -14.17 -6.03 16.61
N GLY A 246 -14.66 -5.28 15.62
CA GLY A 246 -15.24 -3.94 15.76
C GLY A 246 -14.25 -2.79 15.91
N VAL A 247 -12.94 -3.07 15.91
CA VAL A 247 -11.88 -2.05 16.04
C VAL A 247 -11.11 -1.89 14.73
N GLY A 248 -10.81 -3.00 14.05
CA GLY A 248 -10.08 -3.01 12.77
C GLY A 248 -8.90 -3.97 12.79
N THR A 249 -8.08 -3.88 11.74
CA THR A 249 -6.91 -4.74 11.53
C THR A 249 -5.65 -3.93 11.21
N GLU A 250 -4.51 -4.39 11.70
CA GLU A 250 -3.18 -3.85 11.42
C GLU A 250 -2.28 -5.00 10.99
N PHE A 251 -1.93 -5.04 9.71
CA PHE A 251 -0.90 -5.93 9.16
C PHE A 251 0.43 -5.22 9.10
N VAL A 252 1.50 -5.87 9.52
CA VAL A 252 2.87 -5.36 9.51
C VAL A 252 3.75 -6.33 8.74
N VAL A 253 4.28 -5.90 7.60
CA VAL A 253 5.23 -6.65 6.77
C VAL A 253 6.61 -6.01 6.90
N GLU A 254 7.60 -6.77 7.32
CA GLU A 254 9.00 -6.34 7.42
C GLU A 254 9.83 -7.05 6.36
N ILE A 255 10.61 -6.29 5.57
CA ILE A 255 11.52 -6.84 4.55
C ILE A 255 12.86 -6.10 4.65
N ASP A 256 13.95 -6.86 4.71
CA ASP A 256 15.30 -6.29 4.67
C ASP A 256 15.71 -6.07 3.21
N CYS A 257 15.89 -4.81 2.82
CA CYS A 257 16.17 -4.39 1.46
C CYS A 257 17.58 -3.79 1.33
N GLU A 258 18.17 -3.92 0.14
CA GLU A 258 19.39 -3.20 -0.22
C GLU A 258 19.02 -1.86 -0.87
N PRO A 259 19.65 -0.74 -0.50
CA PRO A 259 19.45 0.52 -1.20
C PRO A 259 20.06 0.44 -2.62
N ALA A 260 19.34 0.94 -3.64
CA ALA A 260 19.75 0.80 -5.04
C ALA A 260 20.89 1.74 -5.46
N SER A 261 20.97 2.90 -4.82
CA SER A 261 22.16 3.74 -4.90
C SER A 261 23.20 3.15 -3.95
N GLY A 262 24.48 3.10 -4.33
CA GLY A 262 25.61 2.70 -3.47
C GLY A 262 25.81 3.55 -2.21
N GLY A 263 24.78 4.23 -1.71
CA GLY A 263 24.63 4.59 -0.33
C GLY A 263 24.75 3.32 0.49
N LYS A 264 25.96 3.05 0.97
CA LYS A 264 26.13 2.32 2.21
C LYS A 264 25.02 2.79 3.15
N ALA A 265 24.34 1.89 3.85
CA ALA A 265 23.83 2.27 5.16
C ALA A 265 25.08 2.72 5.92
N ASN A 266 25.41 4.00 5.80
CA ASN A 266 26.57 4.54 6.47
C ASN A 266 26.21 4.40 7.93
N GLU A 267 26.92 3.52 8.62
CA GLU A 267 27.04 3.53 10.09
C GLU A 267 27.55 4.90 10.59
N ASN A 268 27.95 5.79 9.67
CA ASN A 268 28.23 7.21 9.86
C ASN A 268 27.44 8.13 8.91
N ASN A 269 26.14 7.88 8.67
CA ASN A 269 25.28 8.97 8.21
C ASN A 269 25.08 9.82 9.46
N SER A 270 26.01 10.73 9.71
CA SER A 270 25.68 11.99 10.38
C SER A 270 24.33 12.38 9.81
N GLU A 271 23.30 12.41 10.65
CA GLU A 271 21.99 12.94 10.31
C GLU A 271 22.23 14.10 9.34
N ILE A 272 21.73 14.01 8.10
CA ILE A 272 21.48 15.26 7.39
C ILE A 272 20.36 15.89 8.22
N SER A 273 20.77 16.58 9.28
CA SER A 273 19.91 17.25 10.23
C SER A 273 19.42 18.46 9.47
N TYR A 274 18.32 18.28 8.75
CA TYR A 274 17.58 19.39 8.20
C TYR A 274 17.02 20.18 9.38
N ASP A 275 17.55 21.37 9.59
CA ASP A 275 17.04 22.32 10.57
C ASP A 275 16.54 23.57 9.84
N PHE A 276 15.23 23.75 9.89
CA PHE A 276 14.53 24.92 9.38
C PHE A 276 13.91 25.73 10.53
N SER A 277 14.47 25.62 11.75
CA SER A 277 14.05 26.42 12.89
C SER A 277 14.03 27.91 12.57
N GLY A 278 12.95 28.57 13.00
CA GLY A 278 12.71 29.99 12.71
C GLY A 278 12.09 30.28 11.35
N LYS A 279 11.90 29.27 10.50
CA LYS A 279 11.14 29.39 9.25
C LYS A 279 9.68 29.02 9.45
N ARG A 280 8.81 29.59 8.62
CA ARG A 280 7.38 29.29 8.64
C ARG A 280 6.86 28.77 7.30
N ALA A 281 6.07 27.71 7.37
CA ALA A 281 5.42 27.12 6.20
C ALA A 281 3.88 27.24 6.28
N LEU A 282 3.25 27.43 5.12
CA LEU A 282 1.80 27.29 4.97
C LEU A 282 1.50 26.00 4.18
N VAL A 283 0.82 25.05 4.80
CA VAL A 283 0.43 23.77 4.19
C VAL A 283 -1.01 23.85 3.69
N VAL A 284 -1.24 23.60 2.41
CA VAL A 284 -2.55 23.74 1.77
C VAL A 284 -2.92 22.41 1.11
N ASP A 285 -3.96 21.77 1.64
CA ASP A 285 -4.43 20.46 1.20
C ASP A 285 -5.88 20.28 1.64
N ASP A 286 -6.77 19.80 0.78
CA ASP A 286 -8.19 19.60 1.10
C ASP A 286 -8.45 18.31 1.90
N HIS A 287 -7.60 17.31 1.73
CA HIS A 287 -7.64 16.06 2.48
C HIS A 287 -7.04 16.24 3.87
N SER A 288 -7.90 16.20 4.88
CA SER A 288 -7.53 16.50 6.26
C SER A 288 -6.37 15.63 6.80
N ILE A 289 -6.31 14.35 6.42
CA ILE A 289 -5.24 13.43 6.82
C ILE A 289 -3.90 13.84 6.21
N ASN A 290 -3.87 14.09 4.90
CA ASN A 290 -2.65 14.50 4.20
C ASN A 290 -2.12 15.81 4.77
N ARG A 291 -3.00 16.80 4.99
CA ARG A 291 -2.66 18.06 5.65
C ARG A 291 -2.04 17.87 7.04
N ILE A 292 -2.61 16.98 7.86
CA ILE A 292 -2.06 16.66 9.19
C ILE A 292 -0.68 16.00 9.07
N LEU A 293 -0.49 15.11 8.10
CA LEU A 293 0.78 14.43 7.86
C LEU A 293 1.86 15.43 7.42
N GLU A 294 1.57 16.24 6.42
CA GLU A 294 2.49 17.25 5.87
C GLU A 294 2.91 18.26 6.95
N VAL A 295 1.96 18.73 7.77
CA VAL A 295 2.26 19.58 8.95
C VAL A 295 3.20 18.88 9.92
N LYS A 296 2.96 17.59 10.23
CA LYS A 296 3.84 16.82 11.12
C LYS A 296 5.24 16.67 10.55
N LEU A 297 5.38 16.42 9.24
CA LEU A 297 6.68 16.31 8.57
C LEU A 297 7.48 17.62 8.71
N LEU A 298 6.86 18.76 8.40
CA LEU A 298 7.53 20.07 8.50
C LEU A 298 7.93 20.41 9.94
N LYS A 299 7.06 20.12 10.92
CA LYS A 299 7.38 20.34 12.34
C LYS A 299 8.55 19.50 12.84
N ARG A 300 8.77 18.29 12.30
CA ARG A 300 9.92 17.43 12.69
C ARG A 300 11.27 18.07 12.38
N VAL A 301 11.32 18.95 11.37
CA VAL A 301 12.53 19.66 10.94
C VAL A 301 12.54 21.14 11.34
N GLY A 302 11.72 21.51 12.34
CA GLY A 302 11.79 22.83 12.99
C GLY A 302 10.89 23.94 12.42
N PHE A 303 10.09 23.68 11.38
CA PHE A 303 9.17 24.71 10.87
C PHE A 303 8.06 25.04 11.88
N GLU A 304 7.75 26.33 11.97
CA GLU A 304 6.41 26.75 12.38
C GLU A 304 5.45 26.58 11.20
N THR A 305 4.24 26.09 11.45
CA THR A 305 3.31 25.73 10.37
C THR A 305 1.93 26.31 10.60
N ASP A 306 1.38 26.93 9.56
CA ASP A 306 -0.06 27.14 9.42
C ASP A 306 -0.62 26.17 8.39
N SER A 307 -1.94 25.91 8.43
CA SER A 307 -2.59 25.02 7.47
C SER A 307 -3.88 25.61 6.91
N ALA A 308 -4.20 25.36 5.64
CA ALA A 308 -5.43 25.77 4.97
C ALA A 308 -6.07 24.58 4.22
N ALA A 309 -7.40 24.58 4.10
CA ALA A 309 -8.14 23.46 3.49
C ALA A 309 -8.45 23.64 1.98
N ASN A 310 -8.11 24.79 1.41
CA ASN A 310 -8.29 25.10 -0.02
C ASN A 310 -7.49 26.36 -0.39
N GLY A 311 -7.41 26.65 -1.69
CA GLY A 311 -6.68 27.81 -2.22
C GLY A 311 -7.20 29.17 -1.73
N TYR A 312 -8.50 29.27 -1.45
CA TYR A 312 -9.11 30.52 -0.96
C TYR A 312 -8.66 30.84 0.47
N GLU A 313 -8.70 29.84 1.36
CA GLU A 313 -8.17 29.97 2.71
C GLU A 313 -6.67 30.28 2.71
N CYS A 314 -5.91 29.65 1.81
CA CYS A 314 -4.49 29.94 1.63
C CYS A 314 -4.27 31.42 1.28
N LEU A 315 -4.93 31.91 0.23
CA LEU A 315 -4.83 33.30 -0.21
C LEU A 315 -5.21 34.26 0.93
N LYS A 316 -6.31 33.98 1.64
CA LYS A 316 -6.77 34.80 2.77
C LYS A 316 -5.72 34.85 3.89
N LYS A 317 -5.10 33.72 4.24
CA LYS A 317 -4.05 33.66 5.26
C LYS A 317 -2.80 34.41 4.83
N PHE A 318 -2.37 34.24 3.58
CA PHE A 318 -1.23 34.96 3.02
C PHE A 318 -1.46 36.49 2.98
N MET A 319 -2.66 36.94 2.62
CA MET A 319 -3.00 38.37 2.63
C MET A 319 -3.04 38.95 4.05
N ALA A 320 -3.51 38.17 5.02
CA ALA A 320 -3.61 38.59 6.42
C ALA A 320 -2.27 38.56 7.17
N SER A 321 -1.25 37.87 6.64
CA SER A 321 0.06 37.77 7.27
C SER A 321 0.94 39.00 7.00
N GLY A 322 1.94 39.21 7.86
CA GLY A 322 2.97 40.22 7.64
C GLY A 322 3.84 39.91 6.42
N ILE A 323 4.56 40.92 5.90
CA ILE A 323 5.51 40.73 4.79
C ILE A 323 6.63 39.78 5.23
N GLY A 324 6.91 38.76 4.42
CA GLY A 324 7.95 37.77 4.69
C GLY A 324 7.58 36.77 5.80
N TYR A 325 6.30 36.70 6.20
CA TYR A 325 5.85 35.83 7.28
C TYR A 325 5.93 34.33 6.94
N TYR A 326 5.78 33.98 5.67
CA TYR A 326 5.92 32.61 5.18
C TYR A 326 7.18 32.49 4.32
N ASP A 327 8.07 31.55 4.68
CA ASP A 327 9.24 31.19 3.88
C ASP A 327 8.84 30.31 2.69
N VAL A 328 7.85 29.43 2.90
CA VAL A 328 7.40 28.45 1.89
C VAL A 328 5.92 28.15 2.02
N ILE A 329 5.28 27.87 0.89
CA ILE A 329 3.91 27.36 0.79
C ILE A 329 3.97 25.99 0.12
N LEU A 330 3.44 24.97 0.77
CA LEU A 330 3.19 23.66 0.17
C LEU A 330 1.74 23.67 -0.30
N MET A 331 1.53 23.56 -1.61
CA MET A 331 0.22 23.79 -2.24
C MET A 331 -0.22 22.55 -3.01
N ASP A 332 -1.31 21.91 -2.58
CA ASP A 332 -1.99 20.92 -3.42
C ASP A 332 -2.51 21.59 -4.70
N VAL A 333 -2.23 20.97 -5.85
CA VAL A 333 -2.68 21.45 -7.16
C VAL A 333 -4.20 21.30 -7.31
N LYS A 334 -4.80 20.21 -6.83
CA LYS A 334 -6.22 19.90 -7.05
C LYS A 334 -6.98 19.95 -5.74
N MET A 335 -7.77 21.01 -5.57
CA MET A 335 -8.62 21.21 -4.39
C MET A 335 -9.98 21.80 -4.82
N PRO A 336 -11.06 21.56 -4.05
CA PRO A 336 -12.34 22.22 -4.24
C PRO A 336 -12.26 23.72 -3.90
N VAL A 337 -13.29 24.47 -4.32
CA VAL A 337 -13.47 25.92 -4.10
C VAL A 337 -12.48 26.80 -4.87
N MET A 338 -11.18 26.61 -4.66
CA MET A 338 -10.10 27.26 -5.41
C MET A 338 -8.92 26.29 -5.46
N ASP A 339 -8.50 25.96 -6.67
CA ASP A 339 -7.39 25.05 -6.90
C ASP A 339 -6.03 25.73 -6.64
N GLY A 340 -4.96 24.92 -6.57
CA GLY A 340 -3.63 25.41 -6.24
C GLY A 340 -3.01 26.31 -7.32
N LEU A 341 -3.32 26.08 -8.60
CA LEU A 341 -2.82 26.88 -9.71
C LEU A 341 -3.43 28.29 -9.66
N GLU A 342 -4.73 28.38 -9.44
CA GLU A 342 -5.46 29.65 -9.29
C GLU A 342 -4.98 30.41 -8.05
N ALA A 343 -4.79 29.72 -6.92
CA ALA A 343 -4.28 30.31 -5.71
C ALA A 343 -2.85 30.87 -5.89
N ALA A 344 -1.96 30.11 -6.53
CA ALA A 344 -0.59 30.53 -6.83
C ALA A 344 -0.58 31.78 -7.73
N GLY A 345 -1.36 31.77 -8.81
CA GLY A 345 -1.50 32.92 -9.71
C GLY A 345 -2.03 34.16 -8.99
N LYS A 346 -3.04 34.01 -8.13
CA LYS A 346 -3.59 35.10 -7.31
C LYS A 346 -2.57 35.63 -6.31
N ILE A 347 -1.80 34.77 -5.65
CA ILE A 347 -0.72 35.19 -4.75
C ILE A 347 0.31 36.01 -5.54
N ARG A 348 0.80 35.50 -6.68
CA ARG A 348 1.80 36.19 -7.52
C ARG A 348 1.31 37.55 -8.06
N ALA A 349 0.01 37.71 -8.25
CA ALA A 349 -0.60 38.97 -8.70
C ALA A 349 -0.82 40.01 -7.59
N LEU A 350 -0.59 39.68 -6.32
CA LEU A 350 -0.74 40.64 -5.21
C LEU A 350 0.32 41.75 -5.29
N GLU A 351 -0.09 42.99 -5.06
CA GLU A 351 0.78 44.15 -4.84
C GLU A 351 1.45 44.11 -3.45
N ARG A 352 2.19 43.03 -3.17
CA ARG A 352 2.99 42.84 -1.95
C ARG A 352 4.42 42.51 -2.34
N SER A 353 5.40 43.01 -1.59
CA SER A 353 6.82 42.81 -1.93
C SER A 353 7.29 41.35 -1.84
N ASP A 354 6.63 40.54 -1.01
CA ASP A 354 6.94 39.11 -0.82
C ASP A 354 6.14 38.18 -1.73
N SER A 355 5.16 38.69 -2.48
CA SER A 355 4.27 37.88 -3.31
C SER A 355 5.00 37.20 -4.48
N SER A 356 5.98 37.87 -5.07
CA SER A 356 6.78 37.35 -6.19
C SER A 356 7.93 36.45 -5.75
N THR A 357 8.33 36.53 -4.46
CA THR A 357 9.52 35.84 -3.94
C THR A 357 9.20 34.69 -3.00
N VAL A 358 8.01 34.64 -2.39
CA VAL A 358 7.61 33.54 -1.50
C VAL A 358 7.72 32.22 -2.26
N LYS A 359 8.37 31.24 -1.63
CA LYS A 359 8.62 29.94 -2.26
C LYS A 359 7.35 29.11 -2.26
N MET A 360 7.02 28.51 -3.40
CA MET A 360 5.85 27.63 -3.52
C MET A 360 6.26 26.27 -4.09
N ILE A 361 5.87 25.20 -3.40
CA ILE A 361 6.06 23.81 -3.83
C ILE A 361 4.67 23.24 -4.16
N ALA A 362 4.44 22.91 -5.43
CA ALA A 362 3.25 22.22 -5.89
C ALA A 362 3.27 20.76 -5.43
N MET A 363 2.12 20.25 -4.98
CA MET A 363 1.91 18.85 -4.61
C MET A 363 0.78 18.28 -5.46
N SER A 364 1.00 17.17 -6.17
CA SER A 364 -0.06 16.55 -6.97
C SER A 364 0.02 15.03 -6.95
N ALA A 365 -1.10 14.37 -7.20
CA ALA A 365 -1.17 12.91 -7.28
C ALA A 365 -0.38 12.31 -8.47
N ASN A 366 -0.11 13.11 -9.50
CA ASN A 366 0.66 12.72 -10.68
C ASN A 366 1.79 13.72 -10.94
N SER A 367 3.02 13.23 -11.13
CA SER A 367 4.22 14.01 -11.46
C SER A 367 4.47 14.09 -12.97
N TYR A 368 3.42 14.03 -13.80
CA TYR A 368 3.60 14.09 -15.26
C TYR A 368 4.24 15.43 -15.68
N PRO A 369 5.05 15.44 -16.75
CA PRO A 369 5.71 16.65 -17.24
C PRO A 369 4.76 17.82 -17.50
N GLU A 370 3.52 17.54 -17.92
CA GLU A 370 2.49 18.55 -18.17
C GLU A 370 2.00 19.23 -16.87
N ASP A 371 1.86 18.48 -15.78
CA ASP A 371 1.46 19.03 -14.48
C ASP A 371 2.57 19.91 -13.87
N MET A 372 3.84 19.55 -14.12
CA MET A 372 5.00 20.35 -13.74
C MET A 372 5.05 21.69 -14.49
N GLU A 373 4.82 21.67 -15.80
CA GLU A 373 4.84 22.90 -16.62
C GLU A 373 3.71 23.85 -16.19
N ARG A 374 2.49 23.33 -15.99
CA ARG A 374 1.34 24.12 -15.51
C ARG A 374 1.59 24.76 -14.14
N SER A 375 2.21 24.02 -13.22
CA SER A 375 2.56 24.53 -11.88
C SER A 375 3.58 25.67 -11.97
N LYS A 376 4.57 25.53 -12.87
CA LYS A 376 5.58 26.56 -13.12
C LYS A 376 4.99 27.79 -13.79
N GLU A 377 4.10 27.63 -14.77
CA GLU A 377 3.36 28.73 -15.42
C GLU A 377 2.50 29.51 -14.42
N ALA A 378 1.89 28.83 -13.45
CA ALA A 378 1.16 29.45 -12.34
C ALA A 378 2.08 30.17 -11.31
N GLY A 379 3.40 30.09 -11.49
CA GLY A 379 4.40 30.78 -10.69
C GLY A 379 4.91 30.00 -9.47
N MET A 380 4.75 28.68 -9.43
CA MET A 380 5.35 27.83 -8.39
C MET A 380 6.80 27.44 -8.71
N ASP A 381 7.61 27.24 -7.68
CA ASP A 381 9.06 27.08 -7.79
C ASP A 381 9.50 25.61 -7.96
N ARG A 382 8.76 24.68 -7.35
CA ARG A 382 9.06 23.23 -7.33
C ARG A 382 7.78 22.41 -7.37
N HIS A 383 7.94 21.12 -7.64
CA HIS A 383 6.87 20.14 -7.70
C HIS A 383 7.30 18.87 -6.98
N ILE A 384 6.44 18.33 -6.12
CA ILE A 384 6.61 17.00 -5.50
C ILE A 384 5.36 16.13 -5.74
N ALA A 385 5.55 14.82 -5.95
CA ALA A 385 4.44 13.88 -6.05
C ALA A 385 3.81 13.61 -4.68
N LYS A 386 2.53 13.27 -4.68
CA LYS A 386 1.83 12.69 -3.55
C LYS A 386 1.78 11.17 -3.68
N PRO A 387 1.92 10.41 -2.59
CA PRO A 387 2.09 10.89 -1.21
C PRO A 387 3.48 11.47 -0.93
N VAL A 388 3.54 12.46 -0.03
CA VAL A 388 4.76 13.22 0.26
C VAL A 388 5.79 12.34 0.99
N ILE A 389 6.95 12.12 0.35
CA ILE A 389 8.07 11.38 0.94
C ILE A 389 9.01 12.35 1.66
N PRO A 390 9.36 12.13 2.94
CA PRO A 390 10.15 13.07 3.74
C PRO A 390 11.50 13.43 3.12
N THR A 391 12.25 12.46 2.60
CA THR A 391 13.57 12.71 2.00
C THR A 391 13.50 13.61 0.77
N VAL A 392 12.51 13.38 -0.09
CA VAL A 392 12.24 14.19 -1.29
C VAL A 392 11.85 15.61 -0.87
N LEU A 393 10.90 15.73 0.06
CA LEU A 393 10.43 17.02 0.58
C LEU A 393 11.59 17.84 1.19
N TYR A 394 12.36 17.24 2.11
CA TYR A 394 13.44 17.95 2.80
C TYR A 394 14.58 18.34 1.85
N THR A 395 14.85 17.51 0.85
CA THR A 395 15.83 17.81 -0.20
C THR A 395 15.38 19.01 -1.03
N GLU A 396 14.12 19.07 -1.46
CA GLU A 396 13.60 20.21 -2.21
C GLU A 396 13.52 21.47 -1.38
N LEU A 397 13.09 21.39 -0.11
CA LEU A 397 13.12 22.52 0.82
C LEU A 397 14.54 23.06 1.03
N ALA A 398 15.53 22.17 1.20
CA ALA A 398 16.92 22.58 1.36
C ALA A 398 17.50 23.20 0.09
N LYS A 399 17.08 22.79 -1.11
CA LYS A 399 17.49 23.45 -2.36
C LYS A 399 16.84 24.82 -2.54
N LEU A 400 15.63 24.99 -2.01
CA LEU A 400 14.79 26.17 -2.26
C LEU A 400 14.97 27.29 -1.23
N LEU A 401 15.36 26.94 0.00
CA LEU A 401 15.44 27.85 1.15
C LEU A 401 16.86 28.08 1.69
N LYS A 402 17.89 27.52 1.04
CA LYS A 402 19.30 27.79 1.33
C LYS A 402 19.82 29.05 0.66
#